data_AF-A0A346RYS5-F1
#
_entry.id   AF-A0A346RYS5-F1
#
_cell.length_a   1.000
_cell.length_b   1.000
_cell.length_c   1.000
_cell.angle_alpha   90.00
_cell.angle_beta   90.00
_cell.angle_gamma   90.00
#
_symmetry.space_group_name_H-M   'P 1'
#
loop_
_entity.id
_entity.type
_entity.pdbx_description
1 polymer ?
#
loop_
_entity_poly.entity_id
_entity_poly.type
_entity_poly.pdbx_seq_one_letter_code
_entity_poly.pdbx_strand_id
1 'polypeptide(L)'
;MCPHWEWLPGMLEGLQCFLARTDPGEALVRAAVASFGFVFIHPLADGNGRISRFLVNDTLRRDGVVPEPFILPVSAAITSSAVRRAEYDRILERYSRPLMSAYRDAVDFTHERVAYADGIESGFVFNAYDEAAPVWRYPDLTEQAEYLFAIIRHTLEHEMHHQAAFQRAWYRTREAIKDWVEGPDEHIDRMIRAIRQHGRVSGKLMKEFPVLAQADLASELEQAVAEGFADLPDAQ
;
A
#
# COMPACT_ATOMS: atom_id res chain seq x y z
N MET A 1 -15.46 -6.88 12.47
CA MET A 1 -16.35 -6.01 13.25
C MET A 1 -15.66 -4.69 13.48
N CYS A 2 -16.38 -3.60 13.29
CA CYS A 2 -15.94 -2.23 13.48
C CYS A 2 -16.86 -1.56 14.51
N PRO A 3 -16.52 -0.35 15.01
CA PRO A 3 -17.39 0.45 15.86
C PRO A 3 -18.78 0.68 15.26
N HIS A 4 -19.76 0.98 16.12
CA HIS A 4 -21.06 1.44 15.65
C HIS A 4 -20.92 2.74 14.85
N TRP A 5 -21.66 2.88 13.75
CA TRP A 5 -21.50 4.01 12.82
C TRP A 5 -21.79 5.37 13.47
N GLU A 6 -22.67 5.43 14.46
CA GLU A 6 -22.95 6.66 15.24
C GLU A 6 -21.73 7.18 16.00
N TRP A 7 -20.75 6.32 16.28
CA TRP A 7 -19.54 6.68 17.02
C TRP A 7 -18.41 7.19 16.12
N LEU A 8 -18.54 7.02 14.79
CA LEU A 8 -17.50 7.39 13.84
C LEU A 8 -17.06 8.86 13.97
N PRO A 9 -17.96 9.86 14.08
CA PRO A 9 -17.53 11.25 14.23
C PRO A 9 -16.61 11.46 15.44
N GLY A 10 -17.00 10.93 16.61
CA GLY A 10 -16.21 11.05 17.83
C GLY A 10 -14.89 10.26 17.81
N MET A 11 -14.86 9.08 17.17
CA MET A 11 -13.64 8.30 17.03
C MET A 11 -12.63 8.95 16.09
N LEU A 12 -13.11 9.53 14.98
CA LEU A 12 -12.26 10.28 14.06
C LEU A 12 -11.75 11.59 14.69
N GLU A 13 -12.59 12.29 15.46
CA GLU A 13 -12.17 13.43 16.27
C GLU A 13 -11.11 13.02 17.31
N GLY A 14 -11.29 11.87 17.97
CA GLY A 14 -10.31 11.31 18.90
C GLY A 14 -8.95 11.09 18.23
N LEU A 15 -8.94 10.54 17.01
CA LEU A 15 -7.72 10.34 16.24
C LEU A 15 -7.03 11.67 15.88
N GLN A 16 -7.80 12.68 15.48
CA GLN A 16 -7.29 14.04 15.21
C GLN A 16 -6.72 14.68 16.48
N CYS A 17 -7.44 14.56 17.59
CA CYS A 17 -7.02 15.08 18.90
C CYS A 17 -5.71 14.43 19.37
N PHE A 18 -5.56 13.11 19.18
CA PHE A 18 -4.32 12.40 19.44
C PHE A 18 -3.15 12.99 18.63
N LEU A 19 -3.33 13.20 17.32
CA LEU A 19 -2.31 13.78 16.45
C LEU A 19 -2.04 15.28 16.75
N ALA A 20 -3.00 16.01 17.30
CA ALA A 20 -2.78 17.40 17.70
C ALA A 20 -2.04 17.53 19.04
N ARG A 21 -2.16 16.54 19.93
CA ARG A 21 -1.68 16.61 21.32
C ARG A 21 -0.42 15.83 21.62
N THR A 22 0.00 14.94 20.72
CA THR A 22 1.24 14.16 20.87
C THR A 22 2.42 14.85 20.18
N ASP A 23 3.63 14.58 20.68
CA ASP A 23 4.86 15.19 20.19
C ASP A 23 5.20 14.71 18.76
N PRO A 24 5.36 15.61 17.76
CA PRO A 24 5.84 15.26 16.43
C PRO A 24 7.20 14.52 16.42
N GLY A 25 8.01 14.64 17.48
CA GLY A 25 9.23 13.84 17.65
C GLY A 25 8.98 12.33 17.69
N GLU A 26 7.76 11.90 18.05
CA GLU A 26 7.31 10.50 18.09
C GLU A 26 6.59 10.09 16.79
N ALA A 27 7.07 10.57 15.63
CA ALA A 27 6.40 10.47 14.33
C ALA A 27 6.00 9.04 13.93
N LEU A 28 6.83 8.04 14.28
CA LEU A 28 6.56 6.63 13.94
C LEU A 28 5.37 6.08 14.72
N VAL A 29 5.27 6.40 16.02
CA VAL A 29 4.13 6.03 16.86
C VAL A 29 2.88 6.75 16.37
N ARG A 30 3.00 8.05 16.06
CA ARG A 30 1.89 8.85 15.53
C ARG A 30 1.37 8.30 14.20
N ALA A 31 2.27 7.94 13.29
CA ALA A 31 1.91 7.32 12.02
C ALA A 31 1.24 5.96 12.21
N ALA A 32 1.70 5.16 13.18
CA ALA A 32 1.07 3.87 13.52
C ALA A 32 -0.36 4.06 14.04
N VAL A 33 -0.56 5.00 14.98
CA VAL A 33 -1.88 5.29 15.53
C VAL A 33 -2.80 5.87 14.45
N ALA A 34 -2.33 6.79 13.62
CA ALA A 34 -3.08 7.32 12.48
C ALA A 34 -3.52 6.20 11.52
N SER A 35 -2.58 5.32 11.16
CA SER A 35 -2.80 4.26 10.17
C SER A 35 -3.70 3.14 10.70
N PHE A 36 -3.34 2.52 11.83
CA PHE A 36 -4.06 1.38 12.38
C PHE A 36 -5.31 1.81 13.14
N GLY A 37 -5.31 2.96 13.81
CA GLY A 37 -6.52 3.54 14.38
C GLY A 37 -7.58 3.76 13.30
N PHE A 38 -7.22 4.37 12.18
CA PHE A 38 -8.15 4.56 11.06
C PHE A 38 -8.68 3.23 10.49
N VAL A 39 -7.81 2.23 10.30
CA VAL A 39 -8.24 0.95 9.70
C VAL A 39 -9.16 0.14 10.62
N PHE A 40 -8.97 0.26 11.94
CA PHE A 40 -9.82 -0.40 12.94
C PHE A 40 -11.12 0.34 13.22
N ILE A 41 -11.14 1.67 13.09
CA ILE A 41 -12.39 2.47 13.06
C ILE A 41 -13.21 2.13 11.81
N HIS A 42 -12.54 1.90 10.67
CA HIS A 42 -13.16 1.49 9.41
C HIS A 42 -14.31 2.40 8.93
N PRO A 43 -14.09 3.73 8.82
CA PRO A 43 -15.18 4.69 8.62
C PRO A 43 -15.77 4.70 7.20
N LEU A 44 -15.11 4.08 6.21
CA LEU A 44 -15.54 4.09 4.82
C LEU A 44 -16.16 2.76 4.40
N ALA A 45 -17.04 2.78 3.40
CA ALA A 45 -17.55 1.55 2.78
C ALA A 45 -16.46 0.78 2.01
N ASP A 46 -15.50 1.48 1.41
CA ASP A 46 -14.32 0.93 0.75
C ASP A 46 -13.15 1.93 0.87
N GLY A 47 -11.92 1.42 0.73
CA GLY A 47 -10.72 2.23 0.68
C GLY A 47 -10.02 2.43 2.01
N ASN A 48 -10.52 1.86 3.11
CA ASN A 48 -9.91 2.00 4.44
C ASN A 48 -8.44 1.61 4.46
N GLY A 49 -8.07 0.51 3.82
CA GLY A 49 -6.67 0.09 3.71
C GLY A 49 -5.80 1.04 2.87
N ARG A 50 -6.36 1.66 1.82
CA ARG A 50 -5.65 2.65 0.99
C ARG A 50 -5.37 3.93 1.78
N ILE A 51 -6.38 4.44 2.49
CA ILE A 51 -6.23 5.62 3.34
C ILE A 51 -5.31 5.34 4.53
N SER A 52 -5.44 4.18 5.17
CA SER A 52 -4.55 3.75 6.26
C SER A 52 -3.07 3.80 5.86
N ARG A 53 -2.70 3.32 4.65
CA ARG A 53 -1.32 3.39 4.15
C ARG A 53 -0.91 4.80 3.72
N PHE A 54 -1.84 5.60 3.21
CA PHE A 54 -1.60 7.01 2.92
C PHE A 54 -1.26 7.80 4.19
N LEU A 55 -2.01 7.58 5.28
CA LEU A 55 -1.82 8.27 6.56
C LEU A 55 -0.44 8.05 7.17
N VAL A 56 0.23 6.92 6.87
CA VAL A 56 1.63 6.71 7.26
C VAL A 56 2.52 7.81 6.66
N ASN A 57 2.47 7.99 5.34
CA ASN A 57 3.31 8.99 4.66
C ASN A 57 2.89 10.42 5.00
N ASP A 58 1.58 10.70 5.06
CA ASP A 58 1.07 12.04 5.42
C ASP A 58 1.54 12.45 6.83
N THR A 59 1.43 11.55 7.81
CA THR A 59 1.87 11.83 9.19
C THR A 59 3.38 12.04 9.24
N LEU A 60 4.19 11.14 8.67
CA LEU A 60 5.64 11.27 8.66
C LEU A 60 6.13 12.54 7.94
N ARG A 61 5.41 12.98 6.89
CA ARG A 61 5.70 14.24 6.20
C ARG A 61 5.38 15.45 7.07
N ARG A 62 4.19 15.49 7.68
CA ARG A 62 3.77 16.60 8.55
C ARG A 62 4.65 16.74 9.78
N ASP A 63 5.13 15.62 10.30
CA ASP A 63 6.04 15.57 11.44
C ASP A 63 7.51 15.83 11.03
N GLY A 64 7.79 16.04 9.73
CA GLY A 64 9.11 16.46 9.24
C GLY A 64 10.17 15.35 9.10
N VAL A 65 9.79 14.09 9.30
CA VAL A 65 10.71 12.93 9.22
C VAL A 65 10.96 12.49 7.78
N VAL A 66 9.99 12.71 6.88
CA VAL A 66 10.14 12.43 5.44
C VAL A 66 10.03 13.75 4.66
N PRO A 67 11.11 14.26 4.04
CA PRO A 67 11.09 15.54 3.33
C PRO A 67 10.49 15.43 1.92
N GLU A 68 10.14 16.57 1.32
CA GLU A 68 9.78 16.66 -0.10
C GLU A 68 10.99 16.38 -1.01
N PRO A 69 10.83 15.69 -2.16
CA PRO A 69 9.62 15.10 -2.74
C PRO A 69 9.40 13.62 -2.39
N PHE A 70 10.05 13.10 -1.35
CA PHE A 70 10.09 11.66 -1.09
C PHE A 70 8.75 11.12 -0.56
N ILE A 71 8.39 9.94 -1.05
CA ILE A 71 7.28 9.11 -0.55
C ILE A 71 7.87 7.74 -0.26
N LEU A 72 7.69 7.24 0.96
CA LEU A 72 8.14 5.91 1.32
C LEU A 72 7.24 4.87 0.65
N PRO A 73 7.79 3.90 -0.12
CA PRO A 73 7.01 2.87 -0.80
C PRO A 73 6.52 1.77 0.17
N VAL A 74 5.88 2.16 1.27
CA VAL A 74 5.38 1.28 2.34
C VAL A 74 4.43 0.23 1.79
N SER A 75 3.56 0.58 0.84
CA SER A 75 2.67 -0.40 0.19
C SER A 75 3.46 -1.46 -0.56
N ALA A 76 4.52 -1.08 -1.28
CA ALA A 76 5.38 -2.02 -1.99
C ALA A 76 6.07 -2.95 -1.00
N ALA A 77 6.64 -2.40 0.08
CA ALA A 77 7.28 -3.16 1.16
C ALA A 77 6.34 -4.21 1.77
N ILE A 78 5.09 -3.82 2.09
CA ILE A 78 4.08 -4.74 2.63
C ILE A 78 3.77 -5.88 1.63
N THR A 79 3.74 -5.56 0.33
CA THR A 79 3.34 -6.52 -0.70
C THR A 79 4.49 -7.28 -1.36
N SER A 80 5.75 -6.97 -1.05
CA SER A 80 6.89 -7.46 -1.84
C SER A 80 7.25 -8.92 -1.61
N SER A 81 6.59 -9.63 -0.69
CA SER A 81 6.65 -11.09 -0.61
C SER A 81 5.38 -11.68 0.00
N ALA A 82 5.16 -12.98 -0.20
CA ALA A 82 4.06 -13.70 0.46
C ALA A 82 4.19 -13.65 1.99
N VAL A 83 5.43 -13.68 2.50
CA VAL A 83 5.73 -13.58 3.93
C VAL A 83 5.32 -12.21 4.48
N ARG A 84 5.69 -11.11 3.80
CA ARG A 84 5.36 -9.75 4.27
C ARG A 84 3.86 -9.44 4.21
N ARG A 85 3.15 -9.99 3.20
CA ARG A 85 1.68 -9.93 3.16
C ARG A 85 1.06 -10.67 4.34
N ALA A 86 1.54 -11.88 4.63
CA ALA A 86 1.06 -12.66 5.78
C ALA A 86 1.38 -11.98 7.13
N GLU A 87 2.52 -11.30 7.25
CA GLU A 87 2.85 -10.49 8.44
C GLU A 87 1.89 -9.31 8.62
N TYR A 88 1.53 -8.63 7.52
CA TYR A 88 0.54 -7.55 7.55
C TYR A 88 -0.85 -8.04 7.98
N ASP A 89 -1.30 -9.17 7.41
CA ASP A 89 -2.57 -9.77 7.81
C ASP A 89 -2.52 -10.18 9.29
N ARG A 90 -1.42 -10.80 9.71
CA ARG A 90 -1.22 -11.21 11.11
C ARG A 90 -1.28 -10.04 12.07
N ILE A 91 -0.69 -8.89 11.75
CA ILE A 91 -0.71 -7.74 12.66
C ILE A 91 -2.11 -7.10 12.77
N LEU A 92 -2.90 -7.13 11.69
CA LEU A 92 -4.31 -6.74 11.73
C LEU A 92 -5.13 -7.74 12.56
N GLU A 93 -4.84 -9.03 12.42
CA GLU A 93 -5.49 -10.10 13.17
C GLU A 93 -5.19 -10.12 14.66
N ARG A 94 -4.04 -9.59 15.09
CA ARG A 94 -3.73 -9.44 16.53
C ARG A 94 -4.73 -8.54 17.25
N TYR A 95 -5.28 -7.56 16.56
CA TYR A 95 -6.36 -6.73 17.09
C TYR A 95 -7.73 -7.40 16.90
N SER A 96 -8.02 -7.90 15.71
CA SER A 96 -9.39 -8.33 15.36
C SER A 96 -9.76 -9.72 15.90
N ARG A 97 -8.83 -10.69 15.97
CA ARG A 97 -9.14 -12.05 16.43
C ARG A 97 -9.55 -12.13 17.90
N PRO A 98 -8.89 -11.45 18.86
CA PRO A 98 -9.33 -11.45 20.25
C PRO A 98 -10.75 -10.88 20.39
N LEU A 99 -11.04 -9.77 19.70
CA LEU A 99 -12.38 -9.17 19.66
C LEU A 99 -13.42 -10.17 19.11
N MET A 100 -13.13 -10.84 17.99
CA MET A 100 -14.05 -11.83 17.40
C MET A 100 -14.23 -13.06 18.26
N SER A 101 -13.19 -13.47 19.00
CA SER A 101 -13.29 -14.59 19.92
C SER A 101 -14.12 -14.25 21.15
N ALA A 102 -13.93 -13.05 21.72
CA ALA A 102 -14.60 -12.61 22.93
C ALA A 102 -16.10 -12.38 22.72
N TYR A 103 -16.48 -11.85 21.55
CA TYR A 103 -17.87 -11.48 21.26
C TYR A 103 -18.52 -12.33 20.17
N ARG A 104 -18.03 -13.57 19.97
CA ARG A 104 -18.56 -14.50 18.97
C ARG A 104 -20.07 -14.69 19.10
N ASP A 105 -20.54 -14.88 20.33
CA ASP A 105 -21.95 -15.20 20.63
C ASP A 105 -22.85 -13.96 20.54
N ALA A 106 -22.27 -12.77 20.40
CA ALA A 106 -22.99 -11.51 20.21
C ALA A 106 -23.13 -11.10 18.73
N VAL A 107 -22.61 -11.92 17.81
CA VAL A 107 -22.72 -11.73 16.35
C VAL A 107 -23.80 -12.65 15.79
N ASP A 108 -24.72 -12.09 15.02
CA ASP A 108 -25.74 -12.85 14.30
C ASP A 108 -25.92 -12.33 12.86
N PHE A 109 -26.49 -13.16 12.00
CA PHE A 109 -26.88 -12.82 10.64
C PHE A 109 -28.36 -13.14 10.41
N THR A 110 -29.19 -12.10 10.47
CA THR A 110 -30.64 -12.23 10.31
C THR A 110 -31.03 -12.49 8.86
N HIS A 111 -32.11 -13.24 8.67
CA HIS A 111 -32.69 -13.49 7.34
C HIS A 111 -33.31 -12.22 6.74
N GLU A 112 -33.91 -11.37 7.57
CA GLU A 112 -34.42 -10.06 7.17
C GLU A 112 -33.25 -9.07 7.12
N ARG A 113 -33.05 -8.44 5.96
CA ARG A 113 -32.01 -7.42 5.78
C ARG A 113 -32.58 -6.05 6.10
N VAL A 114 -31.83 -5.27 6.87
CA VAL A 114 -32.13 -3.87 7.13
C VAL A 114 -31.51 -3.03 6.02
N ALA A 115 -32.32 -2.19 5.39
CA ALA A 115 -31.85 -1.17 4.44
C ALA A 115 -31.48 0.10 5.21
N TYR A 116 -30.24 0.56 5.02
CA TYR A 116 -29.70 1.77 5.64
C TYR A 116 -29.86 2.98 4.71
N ALA A 117 -29.71 4.18 5.26
CA ALA A 117 -29.92 5.45 4.55
C ALA A 117 -28.98 5.66 3.35
N ASP A 118 -27.85 4.96 3.32
CA ASP A 118 -26.86 4.96 2.25
C ASP A 118 -27.17 3.94 1.14
N GLY A 119 -28.29 3.22 1.23
CA GLY A 119 -28.71 2.20 0.27
C GLY A 119 -28.01 0.84 0.46
N ILE A 120 -27.19 0.68 1.49
CA ILE A 120 -26.61 -0.62 1.85
C ILE A 120 -27.69 -1.44 2.56
N GLU A 121 -27.79 -2.72 2.21
CA GLU A 121 -28.62 -3.68 2.94
C GLU A 121 -27.73 -4.64 3.73
N SER A 122 -28.04 -4.91 5.00
CA SER A 122 -27.29 -5.87 5.81
C SER A 122 -28.20 -6.65 6.75
N GLY A 123 -27.93 -7.95 6.91
CA GLY A 123 -28.48 -8.78 7.99
C GLY A 123 -27.51 -8.92 9.17
N PHE A 124 -26.36 -8.24 9.14
CA PHE A 124 -25.37 -8.32 10.22
C PHE A 124 -25.90 -7.63 11.47
N VAL A 125 -25.92 -8.36 12.58
CA VAL A 125 -26.30 -7.86 13.90
C VAL A 125 -25.15 -8.07 14.86
N PHE A 126 -24.86 -7.03 15.64
CA PHE A 126 -23.92 -7.11 16.75
C PHE A 126 -24.53 -6.46 18.00
N ASN A 127 -24.74 -7.24 19.06
CA ASN A 127 -25.51 -6.80 20.24
C ASN A 127 -24.66 -6.44 21.47
N ALA A 128 -23.33 -6.46 21.34
CA ALA A 128 -22.40 -6.16 22.43
C ALA A 128 -21.55 -4.91 22.16
N TYR A 129 -22.10 -3.91 21.45
CA TYR A 129 -21.38 -2.67 21.13
C TYR A 129 -20.86 -1.97 22.40
N ASP A 130 -21.72 -1.75 23.40
CA ASP A 130 -21.32 -1.05 24.63
C ASP A 130 -20.25 -1.80 25.42
N GLU A 131 -20.34 -3.13 25.47
CA GLU A 131 -19.35 -3.98 26.12
C GLU A 131 -18.01 -3.98 25.38
N ALA A 132 -18.04 -3.98 24.04
CA ALA A 132 -16.85 -3.94 23.19
C ALA A 132 -16.27 -2.52 23.03
N ALA A 133 -17.00 -1.48 23.43
CA ALA A 133 -16.61 -0.07 23.26
C ALA A 133 -15.17 0.25 23.70
N PRO A 134 -14.65 -0.27 24.83
CA PRO A 134 -13.29 0.00 25.27
C PRO A 134 -12.22 -0.43 24.27
N VAL A 135 -12.45 -1.48 23.48
CA VAL A 135 -11.48 -2.00 22.49
C VAL A 135 -11.16 -0.95 21.44
N TRP A 136 -12.17 -0.19 21.00
CA TRP A 136 -11.99 0.89 20.02
C TRP A 136 -11.65 2.25 20.64
N ARG A 137 -12.05 2.49 21.90
CA ARG A 137 -11.76 3.76 22.60
C ARG A 137 -10.32 3.84 23.11
N TYR A 138 -9.79 2.71 23.57
CA TYR A 138 -8.47 2.61 24.20
C TYR A 138 -7.68 1.44 23.60
N PRO A 139 -7.46 1.42 22.27
CA PRO A 139 -6.75 0.32 21.64
C PRO A 139 -5.28 0.31 22.09
N ASP A 140 -4.78 -0.85 22.50
CA ASP A 140 -3.34 -1.08 22.57
C ASP A 140 -2.82 -1.35 21.15
N LEU A 141 -2.04 -0.40 20.64
CA LEU A 141 -1.46 -0.45 19.29
C LEU A 141 0.05 -0.70 19.31
N THR A 142 0.61 -1.20 20.44
CA THR A 142 2.05 -1.41 20.61
C THR A 142 2.62 -2.27 19.49
N GLU A 143 2.00 -3.42 19.24
CA GLU A 143 2.47 -4.35 18.22
C GLU A 143 2.35 -3.77 16.81
N GLN A 144 1.30 -3.00 16.55
CA GLN A 144 1.07 -2.32 15.27
C GLN A 144 2.15 -1.26 15.03
N ALA A 145 2.56 -0.54 16.09
CA ALA A 145 3.65 0.41 16.02
C ALA A 145 5.01 -0.27 15.77
N GLU A 146 5.30 -1.36 16.48
CA GLU A 146 6.52 -2.15 16.25
C GLU A 146 6.59 -2.73 14.83
N TYR A 147 5.46 -3.24 14.32
CA TYR A 147 5.35 -3.70 12.95
C TYR A 147 5.62 -2.57 11.95
N LEU A 148 4.99 -1.41 12.13
CA LEU A 148 5.18 -0.28 11.21
C LEU A 148 6.64 0.18 11.21
N PHE A 149 7.28 0.21 12.38
CA PHE A 149 8.71 0.49 12.50
C PHE A 149 9.56 -0.50 11.70
N ALA A 150 9.28 -1.80 11.80
CA ALA A 150 9.98 -2.83 11.04
C ALA A 150 9.78 -2.66 9.52
N ILE A 151 8.56 -2.36 9.09
CA ILE A 151 8.26 -2.12 7.67
C ILE A 151 8.95 -0.85 7.16
N ILE A 152 8.96 0.24 7.91
CA ILE A 152 9.62 1.48 7.51
C ILE A 152 11.13 1.25 7.40
N ARG A 153 11.75 0.59 8.38
CA ARG A 153 13.16 0.24 8.33
C ARG A 153 13.49 -0.63 7.11
N HIS A 154 12.69 -1.67 6.85
CA HIS A 154 12.86 -2.48 5.64
C HIS A 154 12.70 -1.66 4.35
N THR A 155 11.74 -0.73 4.33
CA THR A 155 11.50 0.17 3.20
C THR A 155 12.73 1.04 2.91
N LEU A 156 13.32 1.61 3.95
CA LEU A 156 14.52 2.46 3.84
C LEU A 156 15.75 1.65 3.42
N GLU A 157 15.97 0.49 4.03
CA GLU A 157 17.19 -0.31 3.84
C GLU A 157 17.19 -1.15 2.56
N HIS A 158 16.02 -1.48 2.00
CA HIS A 158 15.91 -2.40 0.87
C HIS A 158 15.10 -1.81 -0.28
N GLU A 159 13.84 -1.46 -0.03
CA GLU A 159 12.93 -1.07 -1.11
C GLU A 159 13.36 0.22 -1.80
N MET A 160 13.80 1.23 -1.05
CA MET A 160 14.29 2.48 -1.64
C MET A 160 15.57 2.27 -2.46
N HIS A 161 16.48 1.42 -2.00
CA HIS A 161 17.69 1.07 -2.76
C HIS A 161 17.34 0.34 -4.06
N HIS A 162 16.40 -0.60 -3.99
CA HIS A 162 15.92 -1.32 -5.16
C HIS A 162 15.22 -0.38 -6.15
N GLN A 163 14.33 0.50 -5.68
CA GLN A 163 13.66 1.50 -6.52
C GLN A 163 14.66 2.45 -7.19
N ALA A 164 15.68 2.92 -6.45
CA ALA A 164 16.71 3.80 -7.01
C ALA A 164 17.56 3.08 -8.08
N ALA A 165 17.96 1.82 -7.82
CA ALA A 165 18.69 1.01 -8.79
C ALA A 165 17.84 0.77 -10.05
N PHE A 166 16.56 0.46 -9.87
CA PHE A 166 15.60 0.26 -10.95
C PHE A 166 15.41 1.51 -11.81
N GLN A 167 15.19 2.67 -11.19
CA GLN A 167 15.05 3.94 -11.90
C GLN A 167 16.32 4.30 -12.68
N ARG A 168 17.49 4.03 -12.09
CA ARG A 168 18.78 4.26 -12.76
C ARG A 168 18.98 3.34 -13.97
N ALA A 169 18.69 2.04 -13.81
CA ALA A 169 18.73 1.08 -14.91
C ALA A 169 17.79 1.53 -16.03
N TRP A 170 16.54 1.84 -15.69
CA TRP A 170 15.54 2.33 -16.64
C TRP A 170 16.00 3.55 -17.41
N TYR A 171 16.50 4.57 -16.71
CA TYR A 171 17.03 5.78 -17.33
C TYR A 171 18.16 5.46 -18.31
N ARG A 172 19.15 4.66 -17.88
CA ARG A 172 20.30 4.29 -18.74
C ARG A 172 19.86 3.51 -19.98
N THR A 173 18.95 2.55 -19.83
CA THR A 173 18.41 1.78 -20.95
C THR A 173 17.69 2.70 -21.94
N ARG A 174 16.88 3.64 -21.44
CA ARG A 174 16.19 4.59 -22.30
C ARG A 174 17.17 5.46 -23.08
N GLU A 175 18.16 6.04 -22.41
CA GLU A 175 19.16 6.88 -23.09
C GLU A 175 19.96 6.08 -24.13
N ALA A 176 20.37 4.84 -23.81
CA ALA A 176 21.06 3.97 -24.75
C ALA A 176 20.20 3.63 -25.99
N ILE A 177 18.88 3.46 -25.83
CA ILE A 177 17.96 3.25 -26.95
C ILE A 177 17.80 4.53 -27.79
N LYS A 178 17.80 5.71 -27.14
CA LYS A 178 17.65 7.02 -27.83
C LYS A 178 18.83 7.37 -28.73
N ASP A 179 19.98 6.75 -28.52
CA ASP A 179 21.14 6.94 -29.40
C ASP A 179 20.89 6.46 -30.84
N TRP A 180 19.92 5.56 -31.04
CA TRP A 180 19.60 4.98 -32.36
C TRP A 180 18.10 4.87 -32.67
N VAL A 181 17.21 5.11 -31.69
CA VAL A 181 15.76 5.21 -31.90
C VAL A 181 15.27 6.62 -31.61
N GLU A 182 14.74 7.29 -32.63
CA GLU A 182 14.03 8.55 -32.45
C GLU A 182 12.60 8.32 -31.92
N GLY A 183 12.24 9.04 -30.86
CA GLY A 183 10.87 9.06 -30.36
C GLY A 183 10.72 9.74 -29.01
N PRO A 184 9.48 10.01 -28.59
CA PRO A 184 9.18 10.47 -27.23
C PRO A 184 9.59 9.43 -26.18
N ASP A 185 10.03 9.89 -25.01
CA ASP A 185 10.41 9.03 -23.87
C ASP A 185 9.28 8.04 -23.52
N GLU A 186 8.01 8.46 -23.60
CA GLU A 186 6.85 7.61 -23.32
C GLU A 186 6.76 6.38 -24.22
N HIS A 187 7.14 6.50 -25.50
CA HIS A 187 7.14 5.37 -26.44
C HIS A 187 8.26 4.38 -26.11
N ILE A 188 9.45 4.89 -25.78
CA ILE A 188 10.60 4.05 -25.42
C ILE A 188 10.32 3.36 -24.08
N ASP A 189 9.79 4.07 -23.09
CA ASP A 189 9.37 3.51 -21.81
C ASP A 189 8.30 2.42 -22.00
N ARG A 190 7.38 2.62 -22.94
CA ARG A 190 6.36 1.62 -23.31
C ARG A 190 7.00 0.36 -23.90
N MET A 191 8.01 0.50 -24.77
CA MET A 191 8.78 -0.62 -25.33
C MET A 191 9.57 -1.36 -24.26
N ILE A 192 10.36 -0.65 -23.44
CA ILE A 192 11.13 -1.22 -22.32
C ILE A 192 10.20 -2.02 -21.41
N ARG A 193 9.05 -1.45 -21.02
CA ARG A 193 8.07 -2.13 -20.15
C ARG A 193 7.58 -3.43 -20.76
N ALA A 194 7.19 -3.41 -22.04
CA ALA A 194 6.64 -4.57 -22.72
C ALA A 194 7.68 -5.67 -22.91
N ILE A 195 8.91 -5.32 -23.26
CA ILE A 195 10.02 -6.27 -23.42
C ILE A 195 10.36 -6.88 -22.06
N ARG A 196 10.49 -6.10 -20.99
CA ARG A 196 10.73 -6.64 -19.64
C ARG A 196 9.64 -7.58 -19.14
N GLN A 197 8.39 -7.36 -19.53
CA GLN A 197 7.28 -8.22 -19.13
C GLN A 197 7.25 -9.56 -19.88
N HIS A 198 7.70 -9.58 -21.14
CA HIS A 198 7.56 -10.75 -22.02
C HIS A 198 8.88 -11.40 -22.42
N GLY A 199 10.01 -10.79 -22.07
CA GLY A 199 11.36 -11.17 -22.48
C GLY A 199 11.67 -10.89 -23.96
N ARG A 200 10.71 -10.37 -24.73
CA ARG A 200 10.82 -10.15 -26.18
C ARG A 200 9.79 -9.14 -26.69
N VAL A 201 10.00 -8.64 -27.90
CA VAL A 201 9.04 -7.83 -28.66
C VAL A 201 7.84 -8.70 -29.03
N SER A 202 6.69 -8.40 -28.44
CA SER A 202 5.43 -9.11 -28.72
C SER A 202 4.78 -8.64 -30.03
N GLY A 203 3.96 -9.50 -30.64
CA GLY A 203 3.14 -9.09 -31.79
C GLY A 203 2.16 -7.94 -31.49
N LYS A 204 1.75 -7.77 -30.23
CA LYS A 204 0.98 -6.60 -29.79
C LYS A 204 1.83 -5.34 -29.85
N LEU A 205 3.07 -5.41 -29.37
CA LEU A 205 4.00 -4.29 -29.41
C LEU A 205 4.38 -3.90 -30.85
N MET A 206 4.56 -4.88 -31.75
CA MET A 206 4.80 -4.60 -33.18
C MET A 206 3.60 -3.92 -33.86
N LYS A 207 2.36 -4.25 -33.47
CA LYS A 207 1.17 -3.54 -33.98
C LYS A 207 1.11 -2.10 -33.49
N GLU A 208 1.53 -1.86 -32.26
CA GLU A 208 1.59 -0.53 -31.63
C GLU A 208 2.73 0.31 -32.23
N PHE A 209 3.87 -0.32 -32.51
CA PHE A 209 5.05 0.30 -33.10
C PHE A 209 5.53 -0.51 -34.32
N PRO A 210 4.99 -0.23 -35.53
CA PRO A 210 5.31 -0.99 -36.75
C PRO A 210 6.80 -1.02 -37.12
N VAL A 211 7.58 -0.03 -36.66
CA VAL A 211 9.04 0.01 -36.85
C VAL A 211 9.74 -1.24 -36.30
N LEU A 212 9.15 -1.86 -35.27
CA LEU A 212 9.64 -3.09 -34.63
C LEU A 212 9.42 -4.36 -35.46
N ALA A 213 8.75 -4.27 -36.61
CA ALA A 213 8.67 -5.39 -37.55
C ALA A 213 10.03 -5.68 -38.22
N GLN A 214 10.98 -4.75 -38.14
CA GLN A 214 12.36 -4.96 -38.56
C GLN A 214 13.08 -5.85 -37.54
N ALA A 215 13.52 -7.04 -37.97
CA ALA A 215 14.09 -8.05 -37.09
C ALA A 215 15.35 -7.56 -36.35
N ASP A 216 16.21 -6.79 -37.03
CA ASP A 216 17.44 -6.26 -36.45
C ASP A 216 17.13 -5.27 -35.30
N LEU A 217 16.20 -4.33 -35.53
CA LEU A 217 15.77 -3.35 -34.54
C LEU A 217 15.10 -4.01 -33.33
N ALA A 218 14.26 -5.02 -33.57
CA ALA A 218 13.62 -5.78 -32.49
C ALA A 218 14.65 -6.50 -31.62
N SER A 219 15.63 -7.17 -32.24
CA SER A 219 16.70 -7.87 -31.53
C SER A 219 17.59 -6.90 -30.75
N GLU A 220 17.93 -5.75 -31.33
CA GLU A 220 18.75 -4.73 -30.68
C GLU A 220 18.03 -4.11 -29.46
N LEU A 221 16.71 -3.88 -29.56
CA LEU A 221 15.89 -3.45 -28.43
C LEU A 221 15.83 -4.48 -27.31
N GLU A 222 15.63 -5.76 -27.67
CA GLU A 222 15.62 -6.86 -26.70
C GLU A 222 16.95 -6.95 -25.95
N GLN A 223 18.06 -6.84 -26.68
CA GLN A 223 19.40 -6.87 -26.10
C GLN A 223 19.67 -5.66 -25.21
N ALA A 224 19.38 -4.44 -25.66
CA ALA A 224 19.57 -3.23 -24.87
C ALA A 224 18.76 -3.27 -23.56
N VAL A 225 17.53 -3.80 -23.61
CA VAL A 225 16.70 -3.99 -22.42
C VAL A 225 17.25 -5.09 -21.51
N ALA A 226 17.76 -6.20 -22.06
CA ALA A 226 18.36 -7.25 -21.24
C ALA A 226 19.64 -6.76 -20.52
N GLU A 227 20.53 -6.08 -21.24
CA GLU A 227 21.79 -5.54 -20.72
C GLU A 227 21.55 -4.45 -19.66
N GLY A 228 20.65 -3.51 -19.95
CA GLY A 228 20.40 -2.37 -19.06
C GLY A 228 19.82 -2.75 -17.70
N PHE A 229 19.26 -3.96 -17.57
CA PHE A 229 18.68 -4.48 -16.32
C PHE A 229 19.45 -5.69 -15.75
N ALA A 230 20.59 -6.09 -16.33
CA ALA A 230 21.32 -7.30 -15.95
C ALA A 230 21.83 -7.31 -14.49
N ASP A 231 22.12 -6.14 -13.93
CA ASP A 231 22.61 -5.99 -12.54
C ASP A 231 21.48 -5.95 -11.49
N LEU A 232 20.22 -6.03 -11.91
CA LEU A 232 19.09 -6.04 -11.00
C LEU A 232 18.69 -7.48 -10.68
N PRO A 233 18.41 -7.80 -9.40
CA PRO A 233 17.83 -9.09 -9.07
C PRO A 233 16.52 -9.29 -9.83
N ASP A 234 16.31 -10.50 -10.36
CA ASP A 234 15.05 -10.84 -11.02
C ASP A 234 13.88 -10.53 -10.09
N ALA A 235 12.84 -9.91 -10.64
CA ALA A 235 11.63 -9.58 -9.89
C ALA A 235 10.97 -10.89 -9.41
N GLN A 236 11.13 -11.21 -8.12
CA GLN A 236 10.40 -12.29 -7.44
C GLN A 236 8.93 -11.91 -7.19
#